data_AF-A0AAW1CIR1-F1
#
_entry.id   AF-A0AAW1CIR1-F1
#
_cell.length_a   1.000
_cell.length_b   1.000
_cell.length_c   1.000
_cell.angle_alpha   90.00
_cell.angle_beta   90.00
_cell.angle_gamma   90.00
#
_symmetry.space_group_name_H-M   'P 1'
#
loop_
_entity.id
_entity.type
_entity.pdbx_description
1 polymer ?
#
loop_
_entity_poly.entity_id
_entity_poly.type
_entity_poly.pdbx_seq_one_letter_code
_entity_poly.pdbx_strand_id
1 'polypeptide(L)'
;MSVGPPGQEGLLALASSPPLLLPGGRKQFARHEWAQKAAYLLGSNLEELSSAIFKQQQPKGSLQRSTSFRQGPEEAALADGSGPKTSALECLEALTAGLYSELFTLLISLLNRALKSSQRSLCSMMIVDTPGLQNPETAGQSRGATFEELCHNYTQERLQGLFHERTFVQELERYKEENLDLSLDALEPSVSGSVATVDEASHQALVRTLARTDEARGLLWLLEEESLQPGGSEEGLLERFFTHYGPQDGDKKAQGEVLFPSHKGAALGPG
;
A
#
# COMPACT_ATOMS: atom_id res chain seq x y z
N MET A 1 -26.93 -30.73 -1.22
CA MET A 1 -26.78 -29.66 -0.20
C MET A 1 -25.37 -29.81 0.36
N SER A 2 -24.42 -29.05 -0.18
CA SER A 2 -23.02 -29.12 0.23
C SER A 2 -22.84 -28.28 1.50
N VAL A 3 -22.49 -28.93 2.60
CA VAL A 3 -22.17 -28.27 3.87
C VAL A 3 -20.76 -27.68 3.72
N GLY A 4 -20.68 -26.34 3.68
CA GLY A 4 -19.41 -25.61 3.66
C GLY A 4 -18.63 -25.76 4.98
N PRO A 5 -17.31 -25.51 4.98
CA PRO A 5 -16.47 -25.78 6.14
C PRO A 5 -16.81 -24.84 7.32
N PRO A 6 -16.81 -25.33 8.57
CA PRO A 6 -17.35 -24.66 9.75
C PRO A 6 -16.49 -23.51 10.33
N GLY A 7 -15.67 -22.86 9.51
CA GLY A 7 -14.69 -21.85 9.97
C GLY A 7 -14.96 -20.41 9.52
N GLN A 8 -15.71 -20.21 8.43
CA GLN A 8 -15.88 -18.87 7.84
C GLN A 8 -16.98 -18.02 8.51
N GLU A 9 -18.01 -18.64 9.10
CA GLU A 9 -19.12 -17.89 9.70
C GLU A 9 -18.72 -17.14 10.99
N GLY A 10 -17.73 -17.64 11.74
CA GLY A 10 -17.34 -17.05 13.02
C GLY A 10 -16.56 -15.73 12.92
N LEU A 11 -15.67 -15.63 11.93
CA LEU A 11 -14.93 -14.40 11.63
C LEU A 11 -15.84 -13.34 11.02
N LEU A 12 -16.72 -13.73 10.10
CA LEU A 12 -17.75 -12.85 9.54
C LEU A 12 -18.72 -12.35 10.63
N ALA A 13 -19.08 -13.17 11.62
CA ALA A 13 -19.98 -12.77 12.70
C ALA A 13 -19.36 -11.78 13.71
N LEU A 14 -18.03 -11.84 13.94
CA LEU A 14 -17.30 -10.83 14.71
C LEU A 14 -17.24 -9.48 14.00
N ALA A 15 -17.12 -9.49 12.66
CA ALA A 15 -17.15 -8.28 11.84
C ALA A 15 -18.58 -7.70 11.67
N SER A 16 -19.61 -8.56 11.68
CA SER A 16 -21.01 -8.18 11.40
C SER A 16 -21.77 -7.55 12.59
N SER A 17 -21.14 -7.41 13.76
CA SER A 17 -21.74 -6.75 14.93
C SER A 17 -20.84 -5.60 15.38
N PRO A 18 -21.23 -4.33 15.14
CA PRO A 18 -20.36 -3.21 15.46
C PRO A 18 -20.08 -3.18 16.97
N PRO A 19 -18.83 -2.94 17.40
CA PRO A 19 -18.49 -2.78 18.80
C PRO A 19 -19.33 -1.66 19.43
N LEU A 20 -19.90 -1.93 20.62
CA LEU A 20 -20.81 -0.99 21.29
C LEU A 20 -20.02 0.03 22.12
N LEU A 21 -20.39 1.29 22.00
CA LEU A 21 -19.84 2.39 22.80
C LEU A 21 -20.72 2.59 24.04
N LEU A 22 -20.19 2.26 25.23
CA LEU A 22 -20.89 2.45 26.51
C LEU A 22 -20.82 3.91 27.00
N PRO A 23 -21.72 4.32 27.92
CA PRO A 23 -21.59 5.59 28.65
C PRO A 23 -20.24 5.61 29.38
N GLY A 24 -19.35 6.53 29.01
CA GLY A 24 -17.97 6.62 29.53
C GLY A 24 -16.86 6.32 28.52
N GLY A 25 -17.18 6.12 27.23
CA GLY A 25 -16.18 6.08 26.14
C GLY A 25 -15.32 4.82 26.08
N ARG A 26 -15.65 3.77 26.84
CA ARG A 26 -14.93 2.49 26.81
C ARG A 26 -15.38 1.64 25.63
N LYS A 27 -14.42 1.27 24.78
CA LYS A 27 -14.60 0.34 23.65
C LYS A 27 -14.68 -1.10 24.18
N GLN A 28 -15.65 -1.88 23.72
CA GLN A 28 -15.81 -3.29 24.08
C GLN A 28 -16.43 -4.11 22.95
N PHE A 29 -16.29 -5.44 23.02
CA PHE A 29 -16.95 -6.36 22.12
C PHE A 29 -18.48 -6.33 22.29
N ALA A 30 -19.22 -6.29 21.17
CA ALA A 30 -20.68 -6.36 21.19
C ALA A 30 -21.21 -7.72 21.65
N ARG A 31 -20.51 -8.81 21.31
CA ARG A 31 -20.87 -10.18 21.69
C ARG A 31 -19.74 -10.86 22.45
N HIS A 32 -19.92 -10.97 23.76
CA HIS A 32 -18.93 -11.56 24.67
C HIS A 32 -18.52 -12.99 24.30
N GLU A 33 -19.48 -13.84 23.90
CA GLU A 33 -19.20 -15.26 23.59
C GLU A 33 -18.23 -15.45 22.41
N TRP A 34 -18.31 -14.59 21.39
CA TRP A 34 -17.43 -14.67 20.23
C TRP A 34 -16.02 -14.20 20.56
N ALA A 35 -15.92 -13.14 21.38
CA ALA A 35 -14.63 -12.68 21.88
C ALA A 35 -13.97 -13.75 22.77
N GLN A 36 -14.75 -14.46 23.59
CA GLN A 36 -14.24 -15.56 24.41
C GLN A 36 -13.73 -16.73 23.56
N LYS A 37 -14.45 -17.09 22.50
CA LYS A 37 -13.98 -18.09 21.52
C LYS A 37 -12.68 -17.65 20.84
N ALA A 38 -12.59 -16.38 20.40
CA ALA A 38 -11.39 -15.84 19.79
C ALA A 38 -10.20 -15.87 20.75
N ALA A 39 -10.39 -15.47 22.01
CA ALA A 39 -9.35 -15.53 23.04
C ALA A 39 -8.86 -16.97 23.25
N TYR A 40 -9.78 -17.92 23.38
CA TYR A 40 -9.45 -19.35 23.50
C TYR A 40 -8.61 -19.86 22.31
N LEU A 41 -8.99 -19.52 21.07
CA LEU A 41 -8.24 -19.93 19.86
C LEU A 41 -6.85 -19.29 19.78
N LEU A 42 -6.71 -18.05 20.27
CA LEU A 42 -5.44 -17.34 20.35
C LEU A 42 -4.59 -17.75 21.56
N GLY A 43 -5.09 -18.65 22.41
CA GLY A 43 -4.39 -19.10 23.62
C GLY A 43 -4.28 -18.02 24.71
N SER A 44 -5.18 -17.04 24.72
CA SER A 44 -5.25 -15.96 25.71
C SER A 44 -6.58 -15.97 26.47
N ASN A 45 -6.69 -15.16 27.52
CA ASN A 45 -7.97 -14.90 28.16
C ASN A 45 -8.64 -13.65 27.58
N LEU A 46 -9.95 -13.51 27.84
CA LEU A 46 -10.75 -12.43 27.26
C LEU A 46 -10.31 -11.04 27.75
N GLU A 47 -9.87 -10.91 29.00
CA GLU A 47 -9.42 -9.64 29.55
C GLU A 47 -8.12 -9.16 28.88
N GLU A 48 -7.17 -10.08 28.69
CA GLU A 48 -5.93 -9.84 27.94
C GLU A 48 -6.22 -9.44 26.50
N LEU A 49 -7.06 -10.19 25.79
CA LEU A 49 -7.43 -9.89 24.41
C LEU A 49 -8.13 -8.52 24.30
N SER A 50 -9.11 -8.26 25.16
CA SER A 50 -9.82 -6.98 25.18
C SER A 50 -8.90 -5.82 25.54
N SER A 51 -7.94 -6.04 26.45
CA SER A 51 -6.96 -5.03 26.83
C SER A 51 -6.00 -4.74 25.68
N ALA A 52 -5.52 -5.78 24.97
CA ALA A 52 -4.60 -5.63 23.84
C ALA A 52 -5.23 -4.87 22.66
N ILE A 53 -6.53 -5.08 22.40
CA ILE A 53 -7.22 -4.46 21.26
C ILE A 53 -7.70 -3.04 21.60
N PHE A 54 -8.33 -2.86 22.76
CA PHE A 54 -9.12 -1.66 23.05
C PHE A 54 -8.46 -0.70 24.05
N LYS A 55 -7.57 -1.19 24.94
CA LYS A 55 -6.75 -0.28 25.72
C LYS A 55 -5.56 0.09 24.86
N GLN A 56 -5.68 1.21 24.13
CA GLN A 56 -4.49 1.90 23.64
C GLN A 56 -3.58 2.10 24.85
N GLN A 57 -2.50 1.32 24.93
CA GLN A 57 -1.36 1.71 25.72
C GLN A 57 -0.94 3.05 25.11
N GLN A 58 -1.32 4.17 25.74
CA GLN A 58 -0.49 5.36 25.60
C GLN A 58 0.89 4.88 26.06
N PRO A 59 1.88 4.74 25.17
CA PRO A 59 3.17 4.29 25.61
C PRO A 59 3.72 5.44 26.44
N LYS A 60 3.74 5.29 27.77
CA LYS A 60 4.85 5.84 28.53
C LYS A 60 6.08 5.00 28.12
N GLY A 61 6.68 5.37 27.01
CA GLY A 61 7.91 4.77 26.50
C GLY A 61 7.73 3.75 25.36
N SER A 62 8.33 4.08 24.22
CA SER A 62 8.96 3.19 23.24
C SER A 62 8.37 1.78 23.04
N LEU A 63 7.49 1.65 22.03
CA LEU A 63 7.45 0.44 21.20
C LEU A 63 8.13 0.77 19.88
N GLN A 64 9.35 0.25 19.72
CA GLN A 64 10.05 0.22 18.44
C GLN A 64 9.19 -0.60 17.47
N ARG A 65 8.47 0.08 16.57
CA ARG A 65 7.97 -0.54 15.36
C ARG A 65 9.21 -0.88 14.54
N SER A 66 9.49 -2.17 14.38
CA SER A 66 10.62 -2.71 13.62
C SER A 66 10.48 -2.44 12.12
N THR A 67 10.61 -1.17 11.73
CA THR A 67 11.06 -0.75 10.42
C THR A 67 12.11 0.31 10.69
N SER A 68 13.36 -0.06 10.44
CA SER A 68 14.53 0.79 10.64
C SER A 68 14.41 2.11 9.88
N PHE A 69 13.92 3.17 10.52
CA PHE A 69 14.28 4.56 10.20
C PHE A 69 14.11 5.49 11.42
N ARG A 70 15.01 6.47 11.52
CA ARG A 70 15.48 7.14 12.74
C ARG A 70 14.48 8.09 13.39
N GLN A 71 14.54 8.11 14.73
CA GLN A 71 13.91 9.04 15.68
C GLN A 71 13.96 10.52 15.25
N GLY A 72 12.80 11.17 15.27
CA GLY A 72 12.64 12.63 15.39
C GLY A 72 12.33 13.02 16.85
N PRO A 73 12.44 14.32 17.23
CA PRO A 73 12.41 14.75 18.63
C PRO A 73 11.03 14.54 19.25
N GLU A 74 11.02 14.04 20.49
CA GLU A 74 9.83 14.01 21.34
C GLU A 74 9.31 15.42 21.59
N GLU A 75 8.06 15.69 21.20
CA GLU A 75 7.27 16.74 21.83
C GLU A 75 6.07 16.13 22.55
N ALA A 76 5.97 16.50 23.82
CA ALA A 76 4.88 16.15 24.71
C ALA A 76 3.54 16.62 24.12
N ALA A 77 2.76 15.66 23.63
CA ALA A 77 1.38 15.92 23.24
C ALA A 77 0.61 16.47 24.45
N LEU A 78 0.21 17.73 24.32
CA LEU A 78 -0.69 18.41 25.24
C LEU A 78 -1.97 17.59 25.41
N ALA A 79 -2.41 17.54 26.67
CA ALA A 79 -3.57 16.80 27.15
C ALA A 79 -4.90 17.45 26.72
N ASP A 80 -5.14 17.56 25.42
CA ASP A 80 -6.49 17.74 24.89
C ASP A 80 -6.87 16.54 24.03
N GLY A 81 -8.03 15.96 24.32
CA GLY A 81 -8.50 14.68 23.79
C GLY A 81 -8.94 14.73 22.32
N SER A 82 -8.23 15.48 21.49
CA SER A 82 -8.51 15.73 20.07
C SER A 82 -7.71 14.86 19.11
N GLY A 83 -6.95 13.88 19.59
CA GLY A 83 -6.35 12.86 18.73
C GLY A 83 -7.42 12.06 17.96
N PRO A 84 -7.12 11.55 16.75
CA PRO A 84 -8.08 10.78 15.97
C PRO A 84 -8.60 9.61 16.82
N LYS A 85 -9.91 9.64 17.09
CA LYS A 85 -10.59 8.60 17.85
C LYS A 85 -10.70 7.38 16.95
N THR A 86 -9.64 6.56 16.89
CA THR A 86 -9.68 5.28 16.19
C THR A 86 -10.92 4.52 16.64
N SER A 87 -11.71 4.00 15.72
CA SER A 87 -12.91 3.27 16.10
C SER A 87 -12.53 1.92 16.73
N ALA A 88 -13.43 1.32 17.50
CA ALA A 88 -13.22 -0.03 18.00
C ALA A 88 -13.20 -1.06 16.85
N LEU A 89 -13.85 -0.75 15.72
CA LEU A 89 -13.85 -1.58 14.53
C LEU A 89 -12.45 -1.57 13.88
N GLU A 90 -11.86 -0.39 13.68
CA GLU A 90 -10.50 -0.25 13.13
C GLU A 90 -9.46 -1.00 13.98
N CYS A 91 -9.57 -0.98 15.31
CA CYS A 91 -8.67 -1.74 16.18
C CYS A 91 -8.78 -3.26 15.94
N LEU A 92 -10.00 -3.76 15.68
CA LEU A 92 -10.24 -5.16 15.41
C LEU A 92 -9.78 -5.57 14.00
N GLU A 93 -10.01 -4.71 13.02
CA GLU A 93 -9.53 -4.89 11.64
C GLU A 93 -7.99 -4.90 11.61
N ALA A 94 -7.34 -3.97 12.31
CA ALA A 94 -5.89 -3.91 12.43
C ALA A 94 -5.31 -5.17 13.11
N LEU A 95 -5.93 -5.67 14.19
CA LEU A 95 -5.54 -6.93 14.80
C LEU A 95 -5.62 -8.08 13.78
N THR A 96 -6.75 -8.17 13.08
CA THR A 96 -7.02 -9.26 12.14
C THR A 96 -6.04 -9.24 10.97
N ALA A 97 -5.81 -8.06 10.38
CA ALA A 97 -4.82 -7.84 9.33
C ALA A 97 -3.40 -8.18 9.80
N GLY A 98 -3.04 -7.77 11.03
CA GLY A 98 -1.75 -8.09 11.64
C GLY A 98 -1.54 -9.59 11.84
N LEU A 99 -2.53 -10.29 12.42
CA LEU A 99 -2.46 -11.75 12.61
C LEU A 99 -2.33 -12.50 11.28
N TYR A 100 -3.07 -12.09 10.25
CA TYR A 100 -2.98 -12.70 8.93
C TYR A 100 -1.61 -12.45 8.28
N SER A 101 -1.08 -11.23 8.40
CA SER A 101 0.25 -10.87 7.90
C SER A 101 1.36 -11.69 8.56
N GLU A 102 1.32 -11.86 9.87
CA GLU A 102 2.29 -12.69 10.62
C GLU A 102 2.20 -14.17 10.21
N LEU A 103 0.97 -14.70 10.08
CA LEU A 103 0.75 -16.07 9.62
C LEU A 103 1.30 -16.29 8.22
N PHE A 104 1.02 -15.37 7.30
CA PHE A 104 1.50 -15.44 5.92
C PHE A 104 3.04 -15.36 5.88
N THR A 105 3.64 -14.44 6.65
CA THR A 105 5.10 -14.32 6.76
C THR A 105 5.74 -15.60 7.31
N LEU A 106 5.13 -16.21 8.33
CA LEU A 106 5.58 -17.49 8.87
C LEU A 106 5.47 -18.61 7.82
N LEU A 107 4.37 -18.68 7.07
CA LEU A 107 4.17 -19.66 6.01
C LEU A 107 5.26 -19.54 4.94
N ILE A 108 5.53 -18.33 4.43
CA ILE A 108 6.60 -18.07 3.47
C ILE A 108 7.96 -18.49 4.04
N SER A 109 8.22 -18.18 5.31
CA SER A 109 9.46 -18.58 6.00
C SER A 109 9.62 -20.10 6.09
N LEU A 110 8.53 -20.82 6.39
CA LEU A 110 8.53 -22.28 6.45
C LEU A 110 8.73 -22.92 5.07
N LEU A 111 8.07 -22.39 4.03
CA LEU A 111 8.24 -22.82 2.65
C LEU A 111 9.68 -22.63 2.18
N ASN A 112 10.25 -21.43 2.39
CA ASN A 112 11.64 -21.14 2.05
C ASN A 112 12.62 -22.04 2.81
N ARG A 113 12.35 -22.32 4.09
CA ARG A 113 13.16 -23.26 4.88
C ARG A 113 13.09 -24.69 4.32
N ALA A 114 11.92 -25.14 3.88
CA ALA A 114 11.73 -26.47 3.31
C ALA A 114 12.37 -26.61 1.91
N LEU A 115 12.38 -25.54 1.12
CA LEU A 115 12.97 -25.50 -0.22
C LEU A 115 14.49 -25.23 -0.21
N LYS A 116 15.07 -24.84 0.94
CA LYS A 116 16.49 -24.49 1.05
C LYS A 116 17.38 -25.71 0.79
N SER A 117 18.18 -25.64 -0.27
CA SER A 117 19.24 -26.61 -0.55
C SER A 117 20.54 -26.27 0.22
N SER A 118 21.30 -27.30 0.62
CA SER A 118 22.66 -27.17 1.17
C SER A 118 23.75 -27.15 0.09
N GLN A 119 23.38 -27.39 -1.17
CA GLN A 119 24.31 -27.37 -2.30
C GLN A 119 24.57 -25.94 -2.76
N ARG A 120 25.79 -25.70 -3.26
CA ARG A 120 26.13 -24.42 -3.89
C ARG A 120 25.42 -24.29 -5.23
N SER A 121 24.61 -23.25 -5.39
CA SER A 121 24.00 -22.95 -6.69
C SER A 121 25.04 -22.39 -7.67
N LEU A 122 25.04 -22.89 -8.91
CA LEU A 122 25.87 -22.36 -10.01
C LEU A 122 25.15 -21.27 -10.81
N CYS A 123 23.82 -21.33 -10.89
CA CYS A 123 22.97 -20.34 -11.55
C CYS A 123 21.58 -20.33 -10.90
N SER A 124 20.84 -19.25 -11.08
CA SER A 124 19.46 -19.13 -10.58
C SER A 124 18.54 -18.65 -11.70
N MET A 125 17.33 -19.19 -11.73
CA MET A 125 16.23 -18.69 -12.54
C MET A 125 15.22 -18.00 -11.63
N MET A 126 14.78 -16.81 -12.01
CA MET A 126 13.72 -16.07 -11.32
C MET A 126 12.47 -16.09 -12.18
N ILE A 127 11.35 -16.46 -11.58
CA ILE A 127 10.02 -16.40 -12.21
C ILE A 127 9.26 -15.32 -11.45
N VAL A 128 8.72 -14.34 -12.18
CA VAL A 128 7.96 -13.23 -11.62
C VAL A 128 6.51 -13.43 -12.01
N ASP A 129 5.65 -13.58 -11.01
CA ASP A 129 4.19 -13.67 -11.16
C ASP A 129 3.57 -12.56 -10.29
N THR A 130 2.99 -11.56 -10.94
CA THR A 130 2.43 -10.37 -10.29
C THR A 130 1.00 -10.18 -10.75
N PRO A 131 0.11 -9.63 -9.90
CA PRO A 131 -1.24 -9.26 -10.34
C PRO A 131 -1.18 -8.34 -11.55
N GLY A 132 -2.05 -8.58 -12.54
CA GLY A 132 -2.14 -7.75 -13.74
C GLY A 132 -2.70 -6.35 -13.46
N LEU A 133 -2.81 -5.54 -14.52
CA LEU A 133 -3.38 -4.19 -14.42
C LEU A 133 -4.84 -4.24 -13.95
N GLN A 134 -5.16 -3.46 -12.92
CA GLN A 134 -6.47 -3.40 -12.28
C GLN A 134 -7.09 -2.03 -12.49
N ASN A 135 -8.30 -2.01 -13.03
CA ASN A 135 -9.12 -0.81 -13.16
C ASN A 135 -10.56 -1.18 -12.81
N PRO A 136 -11.06 -0.84 -11.60
CA PRO A 136 -12.40 -1.20 -11.16
C PRO A 136 -13.50 -0.72 -12.10
N GLU A 137 -13.39 0.49 -12.64
CA GLU A 137 -14.37 1.05 -13.58
C GLU A 137 -14.45 0.23 -14.87
N THR A 138 -13.29 -0.11 -15.44
CA THR A 138 -13.22 -0.96 -16.65
C THR A 138 -13.73 -2.37 -16.37
N ALA A 139 -13.63 -2.83 -15.12
CA ALA A 139 -14.19 -4.09 -14.65
C ALA A 139 -15.69 -4.00 -14.27
N GLY A 140 -16.36 -2.88 -14.55
CA GLY A 140 -17.79 -2.67 -14.27
C GLY A 140 -18.13 -2.40 -12.81
N GLN A 141 -17.14 -2.05 -11.98
CA GLN A 141 -17.33 -1.66 -10.59
C GLN A 141 -17.44 -0.13 -10.51
N SER A 142 -18.50 0.37 -9.87
CA SER A 142 -18.72 1.81 -9.66
C SER A 142 -17.97 2.31 -8.41
N ARG A 143 -16.64 2.15 -8.39
CA ARG A 143 -15.75 2.64 -7.33
C ARG A 143 -14.39 3.02 -7.90
N GLY A 144 -13.65 3.89 -7.21
CA GLY A 144 -12.24 4.15 -7.50
C GLY A 144 -11.33 2.96 -7.16
N ALA A 145 -10.11 3.00 -7.72
CA ALA A 145 -9.04 2.08 -7.38
C ALA A 145 -8.57 2.30 -5.93
N THR A 146 -8.28 1.21 -5.21
CA THR A 146 -7.67 1.28 -3.89
C THR A 146 -6.17 1.56 -3.99
N PHE A 147 -5.54 1.90 -2.86
CA PHE A 147 -4.09 2.01 -2.78
C PHE A 147 -3.36 0.69 -3.14
N GLU A 148 -3.94 -0.47 -2.80
CA GLU A 148 -3.37 -1.77 -3.18
C GLU A 148 -3.40 -1.96 -4.70
N GLU A 149 -4.51 -1.63 -5.35
CA GLU A 149 -4.64 -1.67 -6.81
C GLU A 149 -3.68 -0.68 -7.49
N LEU A 150 -3.43 0.49 -6.90
CA LEU A 150 -2.38 1.42 -7.33
C LEU A 150 -0.99 0.78 -7.24
N CYS A 151 -0.65 0.09 -6.15
CA CYS A 151 0.64 -0.61 -6.02
C CYS A 151 0.82 -1.71 -7.08
N HIS A 152 -0.24 -2.45 -7.40
CA HIS A 152 -0.23 -3.45 -8.47
C HIS A 152 0.01 -2.81 -9.83
N ASN A 153 -0.71 -1.74 -10.15
CA ASN A 153 -0.54 -1.01 -11.41
C ASN A 153 0.85 -0.39 -11.54
N TYR A 154 1.37 0.20 -10.46
CA TYR A 154 2.73 0.74 -10.41
C TYR A 154 3.79 -0.34 -10.67
N THR A 155 3.61 -1.54 -10.10
CA THR A 155 4.49 -2.68 -10.36
C THR A 155 4.45 -3.08 -11.84
N GLN A 156 3.27 -3.16 -12.44
CA GLN A 156 3.11 -3.47 -13.86
C GLN A 156 3.78 -2.43 -14.75
N GLU A 157 3.66 -1.15 -14.41
CA GLU A 157 4.26 -0.07 -15.16
C GLU A 157 5.79 -0.08 -15.09
N ARG A 158 6.35 -0.38 -13.92
CA ARG A 158 7.80 -0.62 -13.74
C ARG A 158 8.30 -1.82 -14.53
N LEU A 159 7.55 -2.93 -14.55
CA LEU A 159 7.89 -4.11 -15.36
C LEU A 159 7.84 -3.81 -16.86
N GLN A 160 6.84 -3.05 -17.32
CA GLN A 160 6.73 -2.62 -18.71
C GLN A 160 7.89 -1.70 -19.10
N GLY A 161 8.28 -0.77 -18.22
CA GLY A 161 9.45 0.08 -18.40
C GLY A 161 10.74 -0.73 -18.52
N LEU A 162 10.94 -1.72 -17.64
CA LEU A 162 12.08 -2.63 -17.70
C LEU A 162 12.13 -3.42 -19.00
N PHE A 163 10.98 -3.94 -19.46
CA PHE A 163 10.89 -4.63 -20.75
C PHE A 163 11.30 -3.70 -21.89
N HIS A 164 10.78 -2.47 -21.93
CA HIS A 164 11.12 -1.51 -22.97
C HIS A 164 12.62 -1.16 -22.98
N GLU A 165 13.20 -0.90 -21.81
CA GLU A 165 14.63 -0.62 -21.67
C GLU A 165 15.49 -1.76 -22.19
N ARG A 166 15.18 -3.00 -21.80
CA ARG A 166 15.94 -4.19 -22.19
C ARG A 166 15.76 -4.59 -23.64
N THR A 167 14.54 -4.52 -24.15
CA THR A 167 14.21 -4.99 -25.50
C THR A 167 14.59 -3.98 -26.58
N PHE A 168 14.47 -2.68 -26.29
CA PHE A 168 14.66 -1.66 -27.31
C PHE A 168 15.85 -0.73 -27.04
N VAL A 169 15.92 -0.14 -25.84
CA VAL A 169 16.94 0.89 -25.56
C VAL A 169 18.34 0.29 -25.57
N GLN A 170 18.57 -0.77 -24.80
CA GLN A 170 19.88 -1.42 -24.70
C GLN A 170 20.33 -2.08 -26.01
N GLU A 171 19.38 -2.63 -26.77
CA GLU A 171 19.71 -3.24 -28.06
C GLU A 171 20.09 -2.17 -29.10
N LEU A 172 19.41 -1.01 -29.09
CA LEU A 172 19.79 0.12 -29.93
C LEU A 172 21.14 0.73 -29.53
N GLU A 173 21.44 0.80 -28.23
CA GLU A 173 22.77 1.21 -27.74
C GLU A 173 23.85 0.24 -28.23
N ARG A 174 23.60 -1.06 -28.16
CA ARG A 174 24.53 -2.07 -28.66
C ARG A 174 24.78 -1.97 -30.16
N TYR A 175 23.75 -1.72 -30.97
CA TYR A 175 23.95 -1.51 -32.41
C TYR A 175 24.82 -0.28 -32.71
N LYS A 176 24.67 0.78 -31.93
CA LYS A 176 25.55 1.96 -32.03
C LYS A 176 26.99 1.62 -31.65
N GLU A 177 27.20 0.83 -30.59
CA GLU A 177 28.53 0.36 -30.18
C GLU A 177 29.19 -0.53 -31.25
N GLU A 178 28.41 -1.36 -31.95
CA GLU A 178 28.88 -2.23 -33.04
C GLU A 178 29.01 -1.49 -34.40
N ASN A 179 28.72 -0.17 -34.45
CA ASN A 179 28.73 0.68 -35.66
C ASN A 179 27.80 0.16 -36.78
N LEU A 180 26.64 -0.36 -36.41
CA LEU A 180 25.60 -0.77 -37.35
C LEU A 180 24.64 0.40 -37.61
N ASP A 181 24.53 0.81 -38.87
CA ASP A 181 23.59 1.86 -39.29
C ASP A 181 22.19 1.27 -39.44
N LEU A 182 21.28 1.67 -38.55
CA LEU A 182 19.89 1.22 -38.54
C LEU A 182 18.97 2.42 -38.68
N SER A 183 18.20 2.44 -39.78
CA SER A 183 17.09 3.37 -39.96
C SER A 183 15.85 2.82 -39.23
N LEU A 184 15.74 3.09 -37.93
CA LEU A 184 14.54 2.78 -37.16
C LEU A 184 13.61 3.99 -37.12
N ASP A 185 12.32 3.74 -37.29
CA ASP A 185 11.28 4.73 -36.99
C ASP A 185 11.32 5.09 -35.50
N ALA A 186 10.92 6.31 -35.16
CA ALA A 186 10.87 6.77 -33.78
C ALA A 186 10.02 5.80 -32.95
N LEU A 187 10.64 5.17 -31.96
CA LEU A 187 9.94 4.26 -31.06
C LEU A 187 8.88 5.05 -30.27
N GLU A 188 7.76 4.40 -29.99
CA GLU A 188 6.75 4.95 -29.07
C GLU A 188 7.43 5.38 -27.75
N PRO A 189 7.11 6.58 -27.24
CA PRO A 189 7.73 7.11 -26.03
C PRO A 189 7.51 6.17 -24.85
N SER A 190 8.51 6.09 -23.97
CA SER A 190 8.46 5.23 -22.79
C SER A 190 7.35 5.66 -21.84
N VAL A 191 6.85 4.70 -21.04
CA VAL A 191 5.84 4.89 -19.99
C VAL A 191 6.38 5.68 -18.78
N SER A 192 7.41 6.50 -18.96
CA SER A 192 8.20 7.12 -17.89
C SER A 192 7.44 8.22 -17.14
N GLY A 193 6.43 8.84 -17.75
CA GLY A 193 5.70 9.96 -17.15
C GLY A 193 4.90 9.58 -15.91
N SER A 194 4.12 8.50 -15.99
CA SER A 194 3.26 8.00 -14.93
C SER A 194 4.05 7.38 -13.78
N VAL A 195 5.16 6.70 -14.08
CA VAL A 195 6.10 6.22 -13.04
C VAL A 195 6.63 7.38 -12.21
N ALA A 196 7.14 8.44 -12.86
CA ALA A 196 7.64 9.63 -12.19
C ALA A 196 6.55 10.28 -11.31
N THR A 197 5.30 10.37 -11.78
CA THR A 197 4.22 10.93 -10.94
C THR A 197 3.98 10.15 -9.64
N VAL A 198 4.31 8.85 -9.60
CA VAL A 198 4.17 8.02 -8.40
C VAL A 198 5.39 8.13 -7.48
N ASP A 199 6.60 8.12 -8.03
CA ASP A 199 7.82 7.93 -7.23
C ASP A 199 8.98 8.89 -7.52
N GLU A 200 8.73 10.03 -8.19
CA GLU A 200 9.72 11.09 -8.40
C GLU A 200 10.38 11.46 -7.07
N ALA A 201 11.69 11.20 -7.00
CA ALA A 201 12.48 11.47 -5.83
C ALA A 201 12.82 12.96 -5.72
N SER A 202 12.86 13.51 -4.50
CA SER A 202 13.33 14.89 -4.32
C SER A 202 14.81 15.00 -4.75
N HIS A 203 15.09 15.97 -5.62
CA HIS A 203 16.44 16.27 -6.10
C HIS A 203 17.44 16.69 -5.00
N GLN A 204 16.98 16.92 -3.76
CA GLN A 204 17.82 17.33 -2.62
C GLN A 204 17.63 16.48 -1.36
N ALA A 205 17.61 15.15 -1.51
CA ALA A 205 17.44 14.15 -0.44
C ALA A 205 18.38 14.27 0.79
N LEU A 206 19.41 15.12 0.77
CA LEU A 206 20.39 15.28 1.86
C LEU A 206 20.04 16.36 2.89
N VAL A 207 19.02 17.20 2.68
CA VAL A 207 18.62 18.24 3.63
C VAL A 207 17.16 18.06 4.04
N ARG A 208 16.93 17.37 5.16
CA ARG A 208 15.60 17.20 5.80
C ARG A 208 15.12 18.50 6.46
N THR A 209 14.97 19.57 5.68
CA THR A 209 14.29 20.77 6.17
C THR A 209 12.80 20.64 5.85
N LEU A 210 11.99 20.46 6.89
CA LEU A 210 10.54 20.16 6.91
C LEU A 210 9.61 21.19 6.22
N ALA A 211 10.12 22.13 5.43
CA ALA A 211 9.32 23.28 4.99
C ALA A 211 9.69 23.78 3.59
N ARG A 212 9.72 22.88 2.59
CA ARG A 212 9.75 23.30 1.18
C ARG A 212 8.68 22.56 0.39
N THR A 213 7.51 23.18 0.30
CA THR A 213 6.33 22.75 -0.45
C THR A 213 6.40 23.06 -1.94
N ASP A 214 7.59 23.39 -2.47
CA ASP A 214 7.76 24.01 -3.80
C ASP A 214 8.42 23.06 -4.83
N GLU A 215 8.75 21.82 -4.43
CA GLU A 215 9.30 20.81 -5.35
C GLU A 215 8.22 19.80 -5.75
N ALA A 216 8.12 19.52 -7.05
CA ALA A 216 7.32 18.40 -7.55
C ALA A 216 7.89 17.08 -7.02
N ARG A 217 7.08 16.35 -6.24
CA ARG A 217 7.44 15.09 -5.58
C ARG A 217 6.41 14.03 -5.93
N GLY A 218 6.87 12.79 -6.10
CA GLY A 218 5.97 11.68 -6.42
C GLY A 218 4.90 11.46 -5.34
N LEU A 219 3.77 10.87 -5.73
CA LEU A 219 2.65 10.56 -4.84
C LEU A 219 3.06 9.83 -3.56
N LEU A 220 3.98 8.86 -3.64
CA LEU A 220 4.43 8.10 -2.47
C LEU A 220 5.14 8.98 -1.44
N TRP A 221 5.89 9.98 -1.90
CA TRP A 221 6.55 10.94 -1.03
C TRP A 221 5.53 11.85 -0.34
N LEU A 222 4.56 12.36 -1.10
CA LEU A 222 3.49 13.22 -0.55
C LEU A 222 2.64 12.47 0.50
N LEU A 223 2.35 11.19 0.25
CA LEU A 223 1.66 10.29 1.18
C LEU A 223 2.43 10.15 2.50
N GLU A 224 3.75 9.88 2.43
CA GLU A 224 4.58 9.77 3.62
C GLU A 224 4.57 11.08 4.43
N GLU A 225 4.74 12.22 3.76
CA GLU A 225 4.74 13.52 4.43
C GLU A 225 3.40 13.86 5.07
N GLU A 226 2.28 13.67 4.36
CA GLU A 226 0.95 13.94 4.93
C GLU A 226 0.68 13.02 6.14
N SER A 227 1.12 11.76 6.08
CA SER A 227 0.91 10.80 7.17
C SER A 227 1.64 11.16 8.48
N LEU A 228 2.71 11.96 8.38
CA LEU A 228 3.49 12.44 9.51
C LEU A 228 3.02 13.80 10.05
N GLN A 229 2.18 14.52 9.29
CA GLN A 229 1.69 15.83 9.69
C GLN A 229 0.60 15.73 10.76
N PRO A 230 0.72 16.46 11.89
CA PRO A 230 -0.36 16.57 12.86
C PRO A 230 -1.60 17.21 12.22
N GLY A 231 -2.68 16.44 12.09
CA GLY A 231 -3.90 16.90 11.43
C GLY A 231 -3.88 16.77 9.90
N GLY A 232 -2.97 15.99 9.34
CA GLY A 232 -2.97 15.68 7.90
C GLY A 232 -4.28 15.03 7.45
N SER A 233 -4.67 15.31 6.20
CA SER A 233 -5.96 14.91 5.63
C SER A 233 -5.81 14.42 4.19
N GLU A 234 -6.75 13.58 3.74
CA GLU A 234 -6.78 13.12 2.35
C GLU A 234 -6.99 14.29 1.38
N GLU A 235 -7.79 15.29 1.78
CA GLU A 235 -8.00 16.50 1.00
C GLU A 235 -6.72 17.33 0.84
N GLY A 236 -5.95 17.49 1.93
CA GLY A 236 -4.66 18.18 1.90
C GLY A 236 -3.64 17.47 1.01
N LEU A 237 -3.60 16.14 1.05
CA LEU A 237 -2.78 15.34 0.14
C LEU A 237 -3.16 15.57 -1.32
N LEU A 238 -4.46 15.49 -1.64
CA LEU A 238 -4.95 15.66 -3.01
C LEU A 238 -4.69 17.07 -3.54
N GLU A 239 -4.90 18.10 -2.73
CA GLU A 239 -4.59 19.49 -3.10
C GLU A 239 -3.11 19.66 -3.45
N ARG A 240 -2.21 19.11 -2.61
CA ARG A 240 -0.76 19.12 -2.89
C ARG A 240 -0.42 18.34 -4.15
N PHE A 241 -1.02 17.17 -4.36
CA PHE A 241 -0.79 16.37 -5.56
C PHE A 241 -1.22 17.10 -6.84
N PHE A 242 -2.44 17.67 -6.86
CA PHE A 242 -2.97 18.38 -8.02
C PHE A 242 -2.28 19.73 -8.28
N THR A 243 -1.65 20.34 -7.27
CA THR A 243 -0.82 21.54 -7.49
C THR A 243 0.35 21.26 -8.45
N HIS A 244 0.91 20.04 -8.41
CA HIS A 244 2.05 19.65 -9.26
C HIS A 244 1.66 18.84 -10.50
N TYR A 245 0.63 17.99 -10.40
CA TYR A 245 0.23 17.04 -11.45
C TYR A 245 -1.21 17.23 -11.96
N GLY A 246 -1.92 18.26 -11.49
CA GLY A 246 -3.28 18.55 -11.92
C GLY A 246 -3.34 19.10 -13.35
N PRO A 247 -4.51 19.03 -14.00
CA PRO A 247 -4.71 19.57 -15.33
C PRO A 247 -4.45 21.08 -15.31
N GLN A 248 -3.51 21.55 -16.14
CA GLN A 248 -3.28 22.99 -16.31
C GLN A 248 -4.53 23.63 -16.94
N ASP A 249 -4.96 24.77 -16.41
CA ASP A 249 -6.20 25.46 -16.79
C ASP A 249 -6.37 25.56 -18.31
N GLY A 250 -7.28 24.74 -18.86
CA GLY A 250 -7.54 24.66 -20.30
C GLY A 250 -8.45 23.50 -20.70
N ASP A 251 -8.37 22.35 -20.01
CA ASP A 251 -9.15 21.16 -20.34
C ASP A 251 -10.40 21.01 -19.46
N LYS A 252 -11.41 21.84 -19.73
CA LYS A 252 -12.71 21.87 -19.01
C LYS A 252 -13.60 20.64 -19.25
N LYS A 253 -13.01 19.46 -19.49
CA LYS A 253 -13.73 18.18 -19.62
C LYS A 253 -13.28 17.10 -18.63
N ALA A 254 -12.28 17.36 -17.79
CA ALA A 254 -11.75 16.39 -16.83
C ALA A 254 -12.26 16.62 -15.39
N GLN A 255 -13.47 17.16 -15.19
CA GLN A 255 -14.08 17.30 -13.87
C GLN A 255 -14.65 15.97 -13.31
N GLY A 256 -14.15 14.83 -13.77
CA GLY A 256 -14.54 13.50 -13.29
C GLY A 256 -13.41 12.48 -13.46
N GLU A 257 -12.92 11.99 -12.32
CA GLU A 257 -12.67 10.57 -12.05
C GLU A 257 -11.41 9.84 -12.54
N VAL A 258 -10.32 10.47 -13.00
CA VAL A 258 -9.09 9.68 -13.26
C VAL A 258 -7.80 10.40 -12.84
N LEU A 259 -7.20 9.94 -11.73
CA LEU A 259 -5.88 10.37 -11.25
C LEU A 259 -4.72 9.96 -12.18
N PHE A 260 -4.88 8.86 -12.93
CA PHE A 260 -3.90 8.38 -13.90
C PHE A 260 -4.59 7.87 -15.16
N PRO A 261 -4.43 8.52 -16.33
CA PRO A 261 -5.01 8.00 -17.56
C PRO A 261 -4.45 6.59 -17.83
N SER A 262 -5.33 5.60 -17.86
CA SER A 262 -4.97 4.23 -18.23
C SER A 262 -4.49 4.25 -19.68
N HIS A 263 -3.19 4.10 -19.91
CA HIS A 263 -2.68 3.86 -21.25
C HIS A 263 -3.26 2.53 -21.75
N LYS A 264 -4.10 2.58 -22.79
CA LYS A 264 -4.69 1.42 -23.48
C LYS A 264 -3.65 0.60 -24.26
N GLY A 265 -2.49 0.31 -23.66
CA GLY A 265 -1.43 -0.51 -24.26
C GLY A 265 -1.64 -2.02 -24.11
N ALA A 266 -2.59 -2.46 -23.27
CA ALA A 266 -2.77 -3.88 -22.94
C ALA A 266 -3.68 -4.66 -23.92
N ALA A 267 -4.10 -4.07 -25.05
CA ALA A 267 -4.86 -4.78 -26.08
C ALA A 267 -3.96 -5.22 -27.24
N LEU A 268 -2.99 -6.09 -26.95
CA LEU A 268 -2.42 -6.95 -27.99
C LEU A 268 -3.47 -8.05 -28.28
N GLY A 269 -4.26 -7.84 -29.32
CA GLY A 269 -5.15 -8.86 -29.86
C GLY A 269 -4.33 -10.08 -30.33
N PRO A 270 -4.91 -11.30 -30.28
CA PRO A 270 -4.25 -12.46 -30.86
C PRO A 270 -4.14 -12.25 -32.37
N GLY A 271 -2.92 -12.34 -32.89
CA GLY A 271 -2.66 -12.52 -34.32
C GLY A 271 -3.08 -13.90 -34.81
#